data_AF-A0AAD4Q901-F1
#
_entry.id   AF-A0AAD4Q901-F1
#
_cell.length_a   1.000
_cell.length_b   1.000
_cell.length_c   1.000
_cell.angle_alpha   90.00
_cell.angle_beta   90.00
_cell.angle_gamma   90.00
#
_symmetry.space_group_name_H-M   'P 1'
#
loop_
_entity.id
_entity.type
_entity.pdbx_description
1 polymer ?
#
loop_
_entity_poly.entity_id
_entity_poly.type
_entity_poly.pdbx_seq_one_letter_code
_entity_poly.pdbx_strand_id
1 'polypeptide(L)'
;MSSPFFDDLLSLPQPPDGEVVDGLPVVQLFEDAYLLNSLVSLLYPVPPVIPNSYEKVFALLSACQKYDMVSIQTYIREEIKRGRFPVLVTTEAFRAYAIASNMGLIPEMENAARLTLGHPMTFESLGEGLRSFKGRALYDLVRYRVANKKRPPMFEKWLGSLLK
;
A
#
# COMPACT_ATOMS: atom_id res chain seq x y z
N MET A 1 -18.32 6.94 7.18
CA MET A 1 -17.09 6.18 6.85
C MET A 1 -17.12 4.84 7.56
N SER A 2 -18.21 4.06 7.44
CA SER A 2 -18.23 2.70 8.01
C SER A 2 -17.76 1.71 6.96
N SER A 3 -17.09 0.67 7.44
CA SER A 3 -16.66 -0.47 6.66
C SER A 3 -17.83 -1.46 6.55
N PRO A 4 -18.28 -1.82 5.33
CA PRO A 4 -19.28 -2.86 5.13
C PRO A 4 -18.83 -4.20 5.71
N PHE A 5 -17.54 -4.51 5.58
CA PHE A 5 -16.95 -5.71 6.16
C PHE A 5 -17.22 -5.84 7.66
N PHE A 6 -17.04 -4.76 8.44
CA PHE A 6 -17.29 -4.81 9.88
C PHE A 6 -18.79 -4.85 10.21
N ASP A 7 -19.65 -4.26 9.37
CA ASP A 7 -21.11 -4.38 9.54
C ASP A 7 -21.56 -5.84 9.39
N ASP A 8 -21.09 -6.49 8.32
CA ASP A 8 -21.34 -7.91 8.08
C ASP A 8 -20.73 -8.77 9.20
N LEU A 9 -19.45 -8.58 9.55
CA LEU A 9 -18.75 -9.37 10.56
C LEU A 9 -19.43 -9.31 11.93
N LEU A 10 -19.89 -8.13 12.35
CA LEU A 10 -20.54 -7.92 13.64
C LEU A 10 -22.01 -8.37 13.65
N SER A 11 -22.63 -8.52 12.48
CA SER A 11 -23.98 -9.08 12.35
C SER A 11 -24.02 -10.61 12.49
N LEU A 12 -22.87 -11.29 12.36
CA LEU A 12 -22.78 -12.74 12.46
C LEU A 12 -22.96 -13.23 13.90
N PRO A 13 -23.60 -14.40 14.09
CA PRO A 13 -23.65 -15.06 15.40
C PRO A 13 -22.23 -15.31 15.93
N GLN A 14 -21.97 -14.87 17.16
CA GLN A 14 -20.69 -15.10 17.81
C GLN A 14 -20.56 -16.56 18.26
N PRO A 15 -19.37 -17.17 18.18
CA PRO A 15 -19.16 -18.54 18.63
C PRO A 15 -19.48 -18.66 20.13
N PRO A 16 -20.14 -19.75 20.56
CA PRO A 16 -20.61 -19.91 21.94
C PRO A 16 -19.49 -19.93 22.98
N ASP A 17 -18.29 -20.40 22.59
CA ASP A 17 -17.09 -20.43 23.43
C ASP A 17 -16.14 -19.25 23.16
N GLY A 18 -16.67 -18.15 22.61
CA GLY A 18 -15.90 -16.94 22.32
C GLY A 18 -15.41 -16.23 23.58
N GLU A 19 -14.27 -15.55 23.46
CA GLU A 19 -13.77 -14.68 24.52
C GLU A 19 -14.70 -13.46 24.67
N VAL A 20 -15.03 -13.11 25.91
CA VAL A 20 -15.88 -11.97 26.25
C VAL A 20 -15.13 -11.11 27.24
N VAL A 21 -15.02 -9.81 26.94
CA VAL A 21 -14.37 -8.81 27.79
C VAL A 21 -15.37 -7.68 28.01
N ASP A 22 -15.59 -7.30 29.27
CA ASP A 22 -16.56 -6.27 29.67
C ASP A 22 -17.99 -6.48 29.12
N GLY A 23 -18.39 -7.75 28.94
CA GLY A 23 -19.69 -8.12 28.39
C GLY A 23 -19.81 -7.98 26.87
N LEU A 24 -18.70 -7.70 26.16
CA LEU A 24 -18.64 -7.61 24.70
C LEU A 24 -17.85 -8.78 24.11
N PRO A 25 -18.29 -9.34 22.96
CA PRO A 25 -17.53 -10.39 22.28
C PRO A 25 -16.22 -9.84 21.72
N VAL A 26 -15.13 -10.59 21.91
CA VAL A 26 -13.81 -10.25 21.36
C VAL A 26 -13.67 -10.82 19.95
N VAL A 27 -13.40 -9.94 18.99
CA VAL A 27 -13.13 -10.31 17.59
C VAL A 27 -11.63 -10.28 17.34
N GLN A 28 -11.05 -11.43 16.98
CA GLN A 28 -9.64 -11.49 16.62
C GLN A 28 -9.42 -11.03 15.18
N LEU A 29 -8.47 -10.11 14.99
CA LEU A 29 -8.04 -9.60 13.69
C LEU A 29 -6.60 -10.04 13.41
N PHE A 30 -6.22 -10.10 12.13
CA PHE A 30 -4.89 -10.58 11.71
C PHE A 30 -3.80 -9.51 11.85
N GLU A 31 -4.21 -8.24 11.85
CA GLU A 31 -3.37 -7.07 11.86
C GLU A 31 -2.84 -6.83 13.27
N ASP A 32 -1.59 -6.39 13.36
CA ASP A 32 -0.99 -6.08 14.66
C ASP A 32 -1.65 -4.85 15.31
N ALA A 33 -1.44 -4.73 16.63
CA ALA A 33 -2.03 -3.67 17.43
C ALA A 33 -1.65 -2.26 16.95
N TYR A 34 -0.45 -2.07 16.41
CA TYR A 34 -0.01 -0.76 15.91
C TYR A 34 -0.77 -0.38 14.63
N LEU A 35 -0.93 -1.34 13.72
CA LEU A 35 -1.65 -1.13 12.47
C LEU A 35 -3.14 -0.87 12.71
N LEU A 36 -3.74 -1.64 13.63
CA LEU A 36 -5.12 -1.42 14.05
C LEU A 36 -5.30 -0.06 14.73
N ASN A 37 -4.38 0.34 15.62
CA ASN A 37 -4.42 1.67 16.24
C ASN A 37 -4.32 2.79 15.18
N SER A 38 -3.44 2.62 14.18
CA SER A 38 -3.33 3.55 13.04
C SER A 38 -4.66 3.64 12.28
N LEU A 39 -5.28 2.50 11.95
CA LEU A 39 -6.56 2.45 11.24
C LEU A 39 -7.70 3.09 12.05
N VAL A 40 -7.86 2.71 13.32
CA VAL A 40 -8.92 3.22 14.20
C VAL A 40 -8.77 4.72 14.42
N SER A 41 -7.54 5.21 14.62
CA SER A 41 -7.29 6.65 14.78
C SER A 41 -7.69 7.49 13.56
N LEU A 42 -7.75 6.89 12.37
CA LEU A 42 -8.23 7.55 11.13
C LEU A 42 -9.76 7.56 11.02
N LEU A 43 -10.45 6.67 11.72
CA LEU A 43 -11.92 6.55 11.69
C LEU A 43 -12.61 7.46 12.71
N TYR A 44 -11.94 7.73 13.83
CA TYR A 44 -12.49 8.49 14.95
C TYR A 44 -11.90 9.89 15.03
N PRO A 45 -12.59 10.85 15.69
CA PRO A 45 -12.12 12.22 15.86
C PRO A 45 -11.01 12.31 16.92
N VAL A 46 -9.91 11.61 16.70
CA VAL A 46 -8.71 11.60 17.53
C VAL A 46 -7.48 11.94 16.66
N PRO A 47 -6.35 12.35 17.26
CA PRO A 47 -5.13 12.55 16.50
C PRO A 47 -4.72 11.27 15.74
N PRO A 48 -4.45 11.34 14.43
CA PRO A 48 -4.12 10.17 13.64
C PRO A 48 -2.74 9.64 14.03
N VAL A 49 -2.65 8.33 14.21
CA VAL A 49 -1.39 7.61 14.40
C VAL A 49 -0.83 7.31 13.02
N ILE A 50 0.17 8.10 12.61
CA ILE A 50 0.75 8.01 11.27
C ILE A 50 1.85 6.93 11.24
N PRO A 51 1.81 6.00 10.27
CA PRO A 51 2.90 5.07 10.02
C PRO A 51 4.24 5.80 9.80
N ASN A 52 5.33 5.25 10.33
CA ASN A 52 6.66 5.87 10.22
C ASN A 52 7.53 5.39 9.04
N SER A 53 6.99 4.53 8.17
CA SER A 53 7.69 3.97 7.00
C SER A 53 6.71 3.66 5.88
N TYR A 54 7.19 3.61 4.63
CA TYR A 54 6.34 3.35 3.48
C TYR A 54 5.77 1.92 3.51
N GLU A 55 6.51 0.95 4.07
CA GLU A 55 6.06 -0.43 4.21
C GLU A 55 4.84 -0.52 5.13
N LYS A 56 4.84 0.22 6.24
CA LYS A 56 3.68 0.30 7.14
C LYS A 56 2.52 1.07 6.51
N VAL A 57 2.79 2.07 5.67
CA VAL A 57 1.75 2.72 4.87
C VAL A 57 1.11 1.72 3.90
N PHE A 58 1.91 0.86 3.24
CA PHE A 58 1.38 -0.20 2.37
C PHE A 58 0.56 -1.22 3.18
N ALA A 59 1.04 -1.65 4.35
CA ALA A 59 0.27 -2.52 5.23
C ALA A 59 -1.08 -1.88 5.62
N LEU A 60 -1.09 -0.57 5.90
CA LEU A 60 -2.31 0.16 6.26
C LEU A 60 -3.27 0.25 5.08
N LEU A 61 -2.78 0.56 3.88
CA LEU A 61 -3.58 0.55 2.64
C LEU A 61 -4.16 -0.85 2.37
N SER A 62 -3.37 -1.90 2.59
CA SER A 62 -3.80 -3.29 2.42
C SER A 62 -4.90 -3.66 3.42
N ALA A 63 -4.76 -3.25 4.68
CA ALA A 63 -5.82 -3.43 5.69
C ALA A 63 -7.09 -2.65 5.32
N CYS A 64 -6.96 -1.41 4.84
CA CYS A 64 -8.10 -0.64 4.34
C CYS A 64 -8.77 -1.30 3.12
N GLN A 65 -8.03 -2.02 2.28
CA GLN A 65 -8.58 -2.80 1.18
C GLN A 65 -9.30 -4.05 1.69
N LYS A 66 -8.70 -4.78 2.64
CA LYS A 66 -9.31 -5.95 3.28
C LYS A 66 -10.64 -5.62 3.96
N TYR A 67 -10.74 -4.42 4.55
CA TYR A 67 -11.92 -3.96 5.28
C TYR A 67 -12.84 -3.07 4.46
N ASP A 68 -12.70 -3.02 3.14
CA ASP A 68 -13.55 -2.24 2.24
C ASP A 68 -13.66 -0.74 2.62
N MET A 69 -12.59 -0.16 3.16
CA MET A 69 -12.50 1.24 3.58
C MET A 69 -11.95 2.13 2.47
N VAL A 70 -12.63 2.18 1.33
CA VAL A 70 -12.18 2.91 0.11
C VAL A 70 -11.94 4.40 0.36
N SER A 71 -12.78 5.02 1.18
CA SER A 71 -12.63 6.45 1.56
C SER A 71 -11.33 6.71 2.33
N ILE A 72 -10.96 5.80 3.24
CA ILE A 72 -9.72 5.90 4.01
C ILE A 72 -8.50 5.64 3.13
N GLN A 73 -8.56 4.70 2.18
CA GLN A 73 -7.49 4.53 1.20
C GLN A 73 -7.24 5.81 0.40
N THR A 74 -8.31 6.45 -0.07
CA THR A 74 -8.24 7.72 -0.79
C THR A 74 -7.60 8.80 0.08
N TYR A 75 -8.05 8.92 1.33
CA TYR A 75 -7.46 9.83 2.30
C TYR A 75 -5.95 9.61 2.45
N ILE A 76 -5.51 8.38 2.78
CA ILE A 76 -4.09 8.05 2.96
C ILE A 76 -3.28 8.45 1.72
N ARG A 77 -3.75 8.16 0.51
CA ARG A 77 -3.07 8.53 -0.74
C ARG A 77 -2.94 10.05 -0.90
N GLU A 78 -3.96 10.83 -0.52
CA GLU A 78 -3.87 12.29 -0.52
C GLU A 78 -2.91 12.81 0.55
N GLU A 79 -2.84 12.18 1.72
CA GLU A 79 -1.90 12.55 2.78
C GLU A 79 -0.45 12.26 2.41
N ILE A 80 -0.19 11.19 1.65
CA ILE A 80 1.12 10.92 1.03
C ILE A 80 1.48 12.06 0.08
N LYS A 81 0.57 12.49 -0.80
CA LYS A 81 0.80 13.61 -1.73
C LYS A 81 1.08 14.93 -1.01
N ARG A 82 0.46 15.14 0.14
CA ARG A 82 0.65 16.32 1.01
C ARG A 82 1.90 16.23 1.90
N GLY A 83 2.65 15.11 1.83
CA GLY A 83 3.87 14.91 2.60
C GLY A 83 3.65 14.66 4.10
N ARG A 84 2.42 14.33 4.51
CA ARG A 84 2.10 14.01 5.91
C ARG A 84 2.31 12.54 6.24
N PHE A 85 2.20 11.67 5.25
CA PHE A 85 2.54 10.26 5.37
C PHE A 85 3.88 10.00 4.67
N PRO A 86 4.68 9.00 5.14
CA PRO A 86 5.91 8.62 4.47
C PRO A 86 5.68 8.29 2.99
N VAL A 87 6.54 8.86 2.15
CA VAL A 87 6.53 8.62 0.70
C VAL A 87 7.59 7.59 0.33
N LEU A 88 7.29 6.79 -0.70
CA LEU A 88 8.27 5.92 -1.33
C LEU A 88 9.41 6.76 -1.94
N VAL A 89 10.65 6.43 -1.58
CA VAL A 89 11.86 6.98 -2.17
C VAL A 89 12.41 6.06 -3.26
N THR A 90 13.10 6.64 -4.25
CA THR A 90 13.54 5.91 -5.46
C THR A 90 14.49 4.75 -5.15
N THR A 91 15.32 4.84 -4.11
CA THR A 91 16.25 3.77 -3.70
C THR A 91 15.52 2.50 -3.26
N GLU A 92 14.30 2.63 -2.75
CA GLU A 92 13.48 1.51 -2.26
C GLU A 92 12.49 1.00 -3.33
N ALA A 93 12.52 1.56 -4.55
CA ALA A 93 11.49 1.31 -5.56
C ALA A 93 11.32 -0.17 -5.93
N PHE A 94 12.41 -0.93 -6.03
CA PHE A 94 12.34 -2.37 -6.33
C PHE A 94 11.66 -3.16 -5.20
N ARG A 95 12.07 -2.90 -3.96
CA ARG A 95 11.49 -3.55 -2.78
C ARG A 95 10.03 -3.17 -2.60
N ALA A 96 9.71 -1.89 -2.77
CA ALA A 96 8.35 -1.39 -2.72
C ALA A 96 7.45 -2.01 -3.78
N TYR A 97 7.94 -2.18 -5.02
CA TYR A 97 7.19 -2.89 -6.06
C TYR A 97 6.85 -4.32 -5.62
N ALA A 98 7.83 -5.05 -5.07
CA ALA A 98 7.61 -6.42 -4.60
C ALA A 98 6.56 -6.49 -3.47
N ILE A 99 6.67 -5.61 -2.48
CA ILE A 99 5.73 -5.55 -1.35
C ILE A 99 4.32 -5.18 -1.84
N ALA A 100 4.19 -4.12 -2.64
CA ALA A 100 2.90 -3.67 -3.17
C ALA A 100 2.25 -4.76 -4.05
N SER A 101 3.03 -5.44 -4.88
CA SER A 101 2.56 -6.57 -5.69
C SER A 101 2.06 -7.72 -4.82
N ASN A 102 2.77 -8.05 -3.73
CA ASN A 102 2.33 -9.09 -2.80
C ASN A 102 1.03 -8.76 -2.07
N MET A 103 0.79 -7.47 -1.80
CA MET A 103 -0.40 -6.96 -1.12
C MET A 103 -1.56 -6.63 -2.10
N GLY A 104 -1.35 -6.76 -3.41
CA GLY A 104 -2.35 -6.40 -4.42
C GLY A 104 -2.62 -4.89 -4.53
N LEU A 105 -1.69 -4.05 -4.07
CA LEU A 105 -1.81 -2.59 -4.07
C LEU A 105 -1.41 -2.03 -5.44
N ILE A 106 -2.34 -2.08 -6.39
CA ILE A 106 -2.06 -1.74 -7.80
C ILE A 106 -1.51 -0.32 -7.98
N PRO A 107 -2.10 0.75 -7.41
CA PRO A 107 -1.57 2.11 -7.59
C PRO A 107 -0.14 2.27 -7.07
N GLU A 108 0.15 1.67 -5.91
CA GLU A 108 1.46 1.72 -5.26
C GLU A 108 2.49 0.89 -6.05
N MET A 109 2.07 -0.26 -6.57
CA MET A 109 2.87 -1.12 -7.44
C MET A 109 3.24 -0.39 -8.75
N GLU A 110 2.29 0.27 -9.40
CA GLU A 110 2.54 1.04 -10.64
C GLU A 110 3.48 2.22 -10.40
N ASN A 111 3.27 2.96 -9.30
CA ASN A 111 4.16 4.06 -8.93
C ASN A 111 5.59 3.58 -8.67
N ALA A 112 5.74 2.48 -7.92
CA ALA A 112 7.05 1.87 -7.67
C ALA A 112 7.71 1.40 -8.97
N ALA A 113 6.95 0.76 -9.88
CA ALA A 113 7.45 0.30 -11.18
C ALA A 113 8.05 1.46 -11.98
N ARG A 114 7.35 2.59 -12.04
CA ARG A 114 7.81 3.81 -12.70
C ARG A 114 9.11 4.32 -12.10
N LEU A 115 9.22 4.38 -10.77
CA LEU A 115 10.43 4.84 -10.08
C LEU A 115 11.64 3.94 -10.38
N THR A 116 11.43 2.64 -10.62
CA THR A 116 12.54 1.76 -11.01
C THR A 116 13.19 2.18 -12.33
N LEU A 117 12.45 2.80 -13.27
CA LEU A 117 12.93 3.04 -14.64
C LEU A 117 14.22 3.87 -14.69
N GLY A 118 14.43 4.75 -13.72
CA GLY A 118 15.64 5.56 -13.60
C GLY A 118 16.87 4.81 -13.11
N HIS A 119 16.76 3.53 -12.73
CA HIS A 119 17.82 2.77 -12.06
C HIS A 119 18.10 1.45 -12.81
N PRO A 120 19.36 1.01 -12.94
CA PRO A 120 19.67 -0.33 -13.41
C PRO A 120 18.96 -1.40 -12.56
N MET A 121 18.59 -2.52 -13.18
CA MET A 121 18.04 -3.67 -12.46
C MET A 121 19.12 -4.75 -12.46
N THR A 122 19.90 -4.79 -11.39
CA THR A 122 20.96 -5.77 -11.14
C THR A 122 20.69 -6.48 -9.81
N PHE A 123 21.45 -7.54 -9.49
CA PHE A 123 21.30 -8.20 -8.19
C PHE A 123 21.63 -7.25 -7.03
N GLU A 124 22.58 -6.34 -7.22
CA GLU A 124 22.95 -5.32 -6.25
C GLU A 124 21.81 -4.31 -6.04
N SER A 125 21.16 -3.85 -7.11
CA SER A 125 20.05 -2.89 -7.00
C SER A 125 18.77 -3.51 -6.43
N LEU A 126 18.56 -4.81 -6.65
CA LEU A 126 17.45 -5.57 -6.07
C LEU A 126 17.72 -5.89 -4.58
N GLY A 127 18.99 -6.19 -4.25
CA GLY A 127 19.47 -6.44 -2.90
C GLY A 127 18.60 -7.44 -2.13
N GLU A 128 18.40 -7.17 -0.84
CA GLU A 128 17.49 -7.95 0.02
C GLU A 128 16.02 -7.89 -0.44
N GLY A 129 15.64 -6.85 -1.21
CA GLY A 129 14.31 -6.74 -1.80
C GLY A 129 13.97 -7.91 -2.73
N LEU A 130 14.98 -8.60 -3.28
CA LEU A 130 14.79 -9.80 -4.11
C LEU A 130 14.00 -10.90 -3.38
N ARG A 131 14.19 -11.06 -2.06
CA ARG A 131 13.47 -12.06 -1.25
C ARG A 131 11.96 -11.83 -1.21
N SER A 132 11.54 -10.57 -1.39
CA SER A 132 10.13 -10.19 -1.38
C SER A 132 9.45 -10.45 -2.73
N PHE A 133 10.19 -10.71 -3.81
CA PHE A 133 9.59 -10.93 -5.12
C PHE A 133 8.99 -12.34 -5.25
N LYS A 134 7.70 -12.40 -5.58
CA LYS A 134 7.16 -13.56 -6.28
C LYS A 134 7.71 -13.58 -7.71
N GLY A 135 8.01 -14.76 -8.24
CA GLY A 135 8.58 -14.90 -9.60
C GLY A 135 7.75 -14.20 -10.69
N ARG A 136 6.42 -14.25 -10.56
CA ARG A 136 5.51 -13.54 -11.48
C ARG A 136 5.65 -12.01 -11.39
N ALA A 137 5.75 -11.46 -10.18
CA ALA A 137 5.94 -10.02 -9.99
C ALA A 137 7.26 -9.54 -10.60
N LEU A 138 8.34 -10.31 -10.43
CA LEU A 138 9.63 -9.99 -11.05
C LEU A 138 9.53 -10.01 -12.58
N TYR A 139 8.88 -11.03 -13.14
CA TYR A 139 8.63 -11.13 -14.58
C TYR A 139 7.81 -9.94 -15.11
N ASP A 140 6.73 -9.56 -14.43
CA ASP A 140 5.88 -8.44 -14.82
C ASP A 140 6.63 -7.11 -14.75
N LEU A 141 7.49 -6.90 -13.74
CA LEU A 141 8.35 -5.72 -13.64
C LEU A 141 9.37 -5.65 -14.78
N VAL A 142 10.01 -6.77 -15.13
CA VAL A 142 10.95 -6.84 -16.26
C VAL A 142 10.24 -6.46 -17.55
N ARG A 143 9.04 -7.01 -17.80
CA ARG A 143 8.23 -6.67 -18.98
C ARG A 143 7.86 -5.19 -19.01
N TYR A 144 7.40 -4.65 -17.89
CA TYR A 144 7.08 -3.23 -17.76
C TYR A 144 8.28 -2.34 -18.12
N ARG A 145 9.47 -2.68 -17.64
CA ARG A 145 10.71 -1.93 -17.92
C ARG A 145 11.12 -2.03 -19.39
N VAL A 146 11.02 -3.21 -20.01
CA VAL A 146 11.32 -3.39 -21.44
C VAL A 146 10.36 -2.57 -22.32
N ALA A 147 9.07 -2.56 -21.98
CA ALA A 147 8.07 -1.77 -22.72
C ALA A 147 8.35 -0.26 -22.62
N ASN A 148 8.78 0.22 -21.45
CA ASN A 148 9.03 1.64 -21.22
C ASN A 148 10.43 2.12 -21.63
N LYS A 149 11.43 1.25 -21.76
CA LYS A 149 12.74 1.59 -22.37
C LYS A 149 12.63 2.06 -23.83
N LYS A 150 11.57 1.67 -24.54
CA LYS A 150 11.31 2.08 -25.93
C LYS A 150 10.68 3.47 -26.05
N ARG A 151 10.25 4.09 -24.95
CA ARG A 151 9.74 5.46 -24.91
C ARG A 151 10.87 6.37 -24.46
N PRO A 152 11.45 7.21 -25.34
CA PRO A 152 12.53 8.09 -24.92
C PRO A 152 11.99 9.09 -23.87
N PRO A 153 12.78 9.43 -22.84
CA PRO A 153 12.40 10.38 -21.77
C PRO A 153 12.11 11.81 -22.29
N MET A 154 12.24 12.05 -23.59
CA MET A 154 11.96 13.32 -24.23
C MET A 154 10.46 13.52 -24.56
N PHE A 155 9.63 12.47 -24.56
CA PHE A 155 8.20 12.58 -24.93
C PHE A 155 7.36 13.43 -23.96
N GLU A 156 7.69 13.44 -22.66
CA GLU A 156 7.00 14.29 -21.68
C GLU A 156 7.39 15.77 -21.80
N LYS A 157 8.62 16.07 -22.25
CA LYS A 157 9.04 17.45 -22.55
C LYS A 157 8.31 18.03 -23.77
N TRP A 158 7.94 17.18 -24.73
CA TRP A 158 7.22 17.59 -25.94
C TRP A 158 5.74 17.89 -25.68
N LEU A 159 5.07 17.08 -24.85
CA LEU A 159 3.66 17.33 -24.49
C LEU A 159 3.48 18.58 -23.62
N GLY A 160 4.44 18.89 -22.75
CA GLY A 160 4.43 20.11 -21.94
C GLY A 160 4.68 21.41 -22.71
N SER A 161 5.28 21.34 -23.91
CA SER A 161 5.49 22.51 -24.77
C SER A 161 4.38 22.72 -25.82
N LEU A 162 3.48 21.75 -25.97
CA LEU A 162 2.35 21.81 -26.92
C LEU A 162 1.04 22.29 -26.27
N LEU A 163 1.03 22.43 -24.93
CA LEU A 163 -0.12 22.92 -24.14
C LEU A 163 0.19 24.24 -23.42
N LYS A 164 1.18 25.01 -23.89
CA LYS A 164 1.45 26.39 -23.47
C LYS A 164 1.29 27.34 -24.64
#